data_AF-A0A2V1B6T9-F1
#
_entry.id   AF-A0A2V1B6T9-F1
#
_cell.length_a   1.000
_cell.length_b   1.000
_cell.length_c   1.000
_cell.angle_alpha   90.00
_cell.angle_beta   90.00
_cell.angle_gamma   90.00
#
_symmetry.space_group_name_H-M   'P 1'
#
loop_
_entity.id
_entity.type
_entity.pdbx_description
1 polymer ?
#
loop_
_entity_poly.entity_id
_entity_poly.type
_entity_poly.pdbx_seq_one_letter_code
_entity_poly.pdbx_strand_id
1 'polypeptide(L)'
;MVGVPKSKGCQLCRYRSIKCDETRPSCLHCIRGGRECPGYSRAMKFVDEAPRLRRKASQSFSGKPTGTKTSGTLKPPSLMSKSLELAQTVACCVSELFPLHHMTLQLSIIGSWLWYVPQRLGNSMVLDSAARSLALAHFARVSKQEAARFTSLESYSQALAFLSRALNRQDTRYSSETVAATMLLGLFESFAGVENTTWIKHAGGTGALLQMRGARLHESEFDYYMFLACRGPIVSMRQSFDFPV
;
A
#
# COMPACT_ATOMS: atom_id res chain seq x y z
N MET A 1 23.14 21.22 8.83
CA MET A 1 22.75 19.80 8.66
C MET A 1 22.65 19.20 10.06
N VAL A 2 21.43 19.10 10.62
CA VAL A 2 21.25 18.56 11.98
C VAL A 2 21.29 17.03 11.91
N GLY A 3 22.37 16.45 12.43
CA GLY A 3 22.58 15.01 12.47
C GLY A 3 21.54 14.32 13.35
N VAL A 4 20.88 13.30 12.81
CA VAL A 4 19.96 12.46 13.59
C VAL A 4 20.75 11.79 14.72
N PRO A 5 20.35 11.91 16.00
CA PRO A 5 21.09 11.32 17.12
C PRO A 5 21.15 9.79 17.00
N LYS A 6 22.35 9.27 16.74
CA LYS A 6 22.61 7.83 16.51
C LYS A 6 22.67 6.99 17.80
N SER A 7 22.54 7.58 18.99
CA SER A 7 22.83 6.89 20.26
C SER A 7 21.92 5.66 20.49
N LYS A 8 22.54 4.53 20.82
CA LYS A 8 21.90 3.23 21.06
C LYS A 8 21.48 3.01 22.53
N GLY A 9 21.72 3.99 23.40
CA GLY A 9 21.35 3.93 24.82
C GLY A 9 19.83 3.85 25.08
N CYS A 10 19.47 3.42 26.29
CA CYS A 10 18.07 3.37 26.73
C CYS A 10 17.44 4.77 26.76
N GLN A 11 16.11 4.85 26.72
CA GLN A 11 15.41 6.15 26.64
C GLN A 11 15.76 7.09 27.79
N LEU A 12 15.89 6.57 29.02
CA LEU A 12 16.22 7.37 30.20
C LEU A 12 17.64 7.97 30.12
N CYS A 13 18.65 7.18 29.75
CA CYS A 13 20.01 7.69 29.58
C CYS A 13 20.11 8.69 28.42
N ARG A 14 19.35 8.48 27.34
CA ARG A 14 19.28 9.44 26.22
C ARG A 14 18.63 10.75 26.63
N TYR A 15 17.51 10.70 27.35
CA TYR A 15 16.84 11.88 27.89
C TYR A 15 17.76 12.68 28.83
N ARG A 16 18.51 11.97 29.68
CA ARG A 16 19.48 12.55 30.61
C ARG A 16 20.81 12.95 29.96
N SER A 17 20.99 12.72 28.65
CA SER A 17 22.23 12.98 27.91
C SER A 17 23.49 12.36 28.54
N ILE A 18 23.37 11.18 29.15
CA ILE A 18 24.48 10.43 29.75
C ILE A 18 24.81 9.18 28.93
N LYS A 19 26.05 8.69 29.04
CA LYS A 19 26.48 7.46 28.38
C LYS A 19 25.75 6.25 28.97
N CYS A 20 25.21 5.39 28.11
CA CYS A 20 24.53 4.17 28.49
C CYS A 20 25.44 2.96 28.24
N ASP A 21 25.43 1.98 29.14
CA ASP A 21 26.23 0.75 29.01
C ASP A 21 25.53 -0.32 28.14
N GLU A 22 24.32 -0.05 27.64
CA GLU A 22 23.58 -0.90 26.68
C GLU A 22 23.29 -2.35 27.14
N THR A 23 23.45 -2.66 28.43
CA THR A 23 23.14 -3.98 29.01
C THR A 23 21.63 -4.30 29.01
N ARG A 24 21.27 -5.53 28.62
CA ARG A 24 19.87 -6.02 28.61
C ARG A 24 19.62 -6.97 29.79
N PRO A 25 18.41 -6.97 30.41
CA PRO A 25 17.22 -6.19 30.07
C PRO A 25 17.22 -4.74 30.58
N SER A 26 18.07 -4.41 31.57
CA SER A 26 18.20 -3.07 32.17
C SER A 26 19.63 -2.56 32.18
N CYS A 27 19.78 -1.24 32.03
CA CYS A 27 21.09 -0.59 32.03
C CYS A 27 21.69 -0.52 33.45
N LEU A 28 23.01 -0.69 33.62
CA LEU A 28 23.65 -0.63 34.94
C LEU A 28 23.45 0.74 35.63
N HIS A 29 23.45 1.83 34.86
CA HIS A 29 23.17 3.17 35.38
C HIS A 29 21.73 3.32 35.92
N CYS A 30 20.78 2.58 35.35
CA CYS A 30 19.38 2.53 35.74
C CYS A 30 19.23 1.72 37.04
N ILE A 31 19.90 0.56 37.09
CA ILE A 31 19.93 -0.35 38.25
C ILE A 31 20.56 0.33 39.46
N ARG A 32 21.76 0.90 39.32
CA ARG A 32 22.43 1.64 40.42
C ARG A 32 21.65 2.88 40.84
N GLY A 33 20.92 3.47 39.91
CA GLY A 33 20.06 4.63 40.16
C GLY A 33 18.70 4.28 40.75
N GLY A 34 18.43 3.00 41.09
CA GLY A 34 17.18 2.54 41.70
C GLY A 34 15.93 2.78 40.85
N ARG A 35 16.07 2.86 39.51
CA ARG A 35 14.98 3.19 38.59
C ARG A 35 14.76 2.11 37.56
N GLU A 36 13.50 1.90 37.20
CA GLU A 36 13.12 0.97 36.14
C GLU A 36 13.59 1.47 34.77
N CYS A 37 14.20 0.59 33.98
CA CYS A 37 14.73 0.93 32.67
C CYS A 37 13.61 0.81 31.62
N PRO A 38 13.18 1.90 30.95
CA PRO A 38 12.13 1.87 29.92
C PRO A 38 12.54 1.15 28.62
N GLY A 39 13.74 0.56 28.60
CA GLY A 39 14.27 -0.18 27.46
C GLY A 39 14.88 0.70 26.35
N TYR A 40 15.12 0.05 25.21
CA TYR A 40 15.92 0.56 24.08
C TYR A 40 15.09 0.88 22.83
N SER A 41 13.75 0.85 22.94
CA SER A 41 12.84 1.12 21.84
C SER A 41 12.96 2.57 21.37
N ARG A 42 13.15 2.76 20.06
CA ARG A 42 13.08 4.08 19.44
C ARG A 42 11.66 4.29 18.94
N ALA A 43 11.03 5.40 19.32
CA ALA A 43 9.82 5.84 18.65
C ALA A 43 10.17 6.09 17.17
N MET A 44 9.52 5.38 16.26
CA MET A 44 9.64 5.67 14.83
C MET A 44 9.12 7.09 14.59
N LYS A 45 10.00 7.97 14.11
CA LYS A 45 9.62 9.32 13.71
C LYS A 45 9.41 9.32 12.21
N PHE A 46 8.16 9.45 11.78
CA PHE A 46 7.84 9.71 10.38
C PHE A 46 8.34 11.11 10.03
N VAL A 47 9.19 11.20 9.01
CA VAL A 47 9.71 12.47 8.48
C VAL A 47 9.12 12.64 7.10
N ASP A 48 8.40 13.74 6.88
CA ASP A 48 7.87 14.09 5.58
C ASP A 48 9.01 14.58 4.67
N GLU A 49 9.36 13.78 3.66
CA GLU A 49 10.36 14.11 2.64
C GLU A 49 9.78 14.88 1.44
N ALA A 50 8.47 15.04 1.33
CA ALA A 50 7.82 15.71 0.19
C ALA A 50 8.39 17.11 -0.11
N PRO A 51 8.72 17.96 0.89
CA PRO A 51 9.32 19.28 0.63
C PRO A 51 10.72 19.20 0.02
N ARG A 52 11.52 18.20 0.40
CA ARG A 52 12.89 18.03 -0.10
C ARG A 52 12.90 17.52 -1.54
N LEU A 53 12.01 16.59 -1.86
CA LEU A 53 11.85 16.04 -3.20
C LEU A 53 11.33 17.10 -4.19
N ARG A 54 10.36 17.94 -3.78
CA ARG A 54 9.86 19.06 -4.58
C ARG A 54 10.96 20.07 -4.95
N ARG A 55 11.83 20.42 -3.99
CA ARG A 55 12.95 21.35 -4.23
C ARG A 55 14.00 20.79 -5.19
N LYS A 56 14.22 19.47 -5.15
CA LYS A 56 15.17 18.78 -6.05
C LYS A 56 14.62 18.74 -7.48
N ALA A 57 13.32 18.52 -7.65
CA ALA A 57 12.65 18.55 -8.95
C ALA A 57 12.68 19.96 -9.59
N SER A 58 12.52 21.03 -8.81
CA SER A 58 12.57 22.40 -9.32
C SER A 58 13.98 22.87 -9.73
N GLN A 59 15.04 22.23 -9.26
CA GLN A 59 16.44 22.62 -9.56
C GLN A 59 17.01 21.93 -10.81
N SER A 60 16.32 20.93 -11.37
CA SER A 60 16.85 20.13 -12.50
C SER A 60 16.35 20.56 -13.89
N PHE A 61 15.54 21.62 -14.01
CA PHE A 61 14.97 22.08 -15.29
C PHE A 61 15.70 23.31 -15.87
N SER A 62 16.96 23.15 -16.27
CA SER A 62 17.66 24.15 -17.10
C SER A 62 18.48 23.55 -18.26
N GLY A 63 18.20 22.30 -18.65
CA GLY A 63 18.78 21.70 -19.86
C GLY A 63 17.87 21.88 -21.08
N LYS A 64 18.33 22.60 -22.11
CA LYS A 64 17.68 22.71 -23.43
C LYS A 64 17.49 21.31 -24.06
N PRO A 65 16.37 21.04 -24.78
CA PRO A 65 16.17 19.75 -25.43
C PRO A 65 16.88 19.74 -26.79
N THR A 66 17.99 19.02 -26.90
CA THR A 66 18.56 18.60 -28.19
C THR A 66 17.92 17.29 -28.60
N GLY A 67 17.16 17.33 -29.70
CA GLY A 67 16.46 16.17 -30.25
C GLY A 67 17.41 15.04 -30.61
N THR A 68 17.17 13.87 -30.04
CA THR A 68 17.73 12.61 -30.48
C THR A 68 16.59 11.64 -30.72
N LYS A 69 16.38 11.31 -32.00
CA LYS A 69 15.45 10.28 -32.45
C LYS A 69 16.02 8.93 -31.99
N THR A 70 15.34 8.27 -31.06
CA THR A 70 15.55 6.85 -30.75
C THR A 70 14.20 6.14 -30.69
N SER A 71 14.19 4.96 -31.27
CA SER A 71 13.04 4.14 -31.60
C SER A 71 12.27 3.63 -30.36
N GLY A 72 10.94 3.66 -30.43
CA GLY A 72 10.05 2.71 -29.77
C GLY A 72 10.02 2.69 -28.24
N THR A 73 9.91 3.82 -27.55
CA THR A 73 9.54 3.83 -26.13
C THR A 73 8.02 3.62 -26.02
N LEU A 74 7.57 2.48 -25.50
CA LEU A 74 6.19 2.33 -25.03
C LEU A 74 5.96 3.41 -23.97
N LYS A 75 5.20 4.45 -24.30
CA LYS A 75 4.83 5.49 -23.35
C LYS A 75 4.08 4.82 -22.19
N PRO A 76 4.32 5.20 -20.93
CA PRO A 76 3.42 4.80 -19.86
C PRO A 76 2.02 5.24 -20.27
N PRO A 77 1.00 4.38 -20.11
CA PRO A 77 -0.35 4.72 -20.54
C PRO A 77 -0.73 6.01 -19.81
N SER A 78 -0.99 7.07 -20.57
CA SER A 78 -1.46 8.34 -20.04
C SER A 78 -2.91 8.15 -19.61
N LEU A 79 -3.11 7.48 -18.47
CA LEU A 79 -4.42 7.14 -17.88
C LEU A 79 -5.12 8.37 -17.28
N MET A 80 -4.99 9.51 -17.96
CA MET A 80 -5.58 10.80 -17.63
C MET A 80 -6.93 11.01 -18.31
N SER A 81 -7.37 10.22 -19.30
CA SER A 81 -8.73 10.39 -19.83
C SER A 81 -9.25 9.18 -20.62
N LYS A 82 -10.17 8.44 -19.98
CA LYS A 82 -11.23 7.53 -20.49
C LYS A 82 -11.27 6.24 -19.67
N SER A 83 -12.39 6.01 -18.95
CA SER A 83 -12.64 4.79 -18.16
C SER A 83 -12.36 3.51 -18.96
N LEU A 84 -12.64 3.53 -20.28
CA LEU A 84 -12.43 2.39 -21.18
C LEU A 84 -10.95 1.99 -21.35
N GLU A 85 -10.02 2.94 -21.47
CA GLU A 85 -8.58 2.64 -21.62
C GLU A 85 -8.00 2.05 -20.33
N LEU A 86 -8.43 2.58 -19.19
CA LEU A 86 -8.08 2.02 -17.88
C LEU A 86 -8.67 0.62 -17.71
N ALA A 87 -9.93 0.41 -18.09
CA ALA A 87 -10.59 -0.89 -18.02
C ALA A 87 -9.90 -1.94 -18.89
N GLN A 88 -9.50 -1.59 -20.11
CA GLN A 88 -8.74 -2.48 -20.99
C GLN A 88 -7.37 -2.83 -20.40
N THR A 89 -6.64 -1.83 -19.89
CA THR A 89 -5.33 -2.05 -19.28
C THR A 89 -5.42 -2.93 -18.03
N VAL A 90 -6.42 -2.70 -17.19
CA VAL A 90 -6.69 -3.50 -16.00
C VAL A 90 -7.09 -4.93 -16.39
N ALA A 91 -7.95 -5.11 -17.39
CA ALA A 91 -8.35 -6.43 -17.87
C ALA A 91 -7.16 -7.25 -18.39
N CYS A 92 -6.26 -6.63 -19.17
CA CYS A 92 -5.01 -7.27 -19.60
C CYS A 92 -4.13 -7.62 -18.40
N CYS A 93 -3.96 -6.69 -17.46
CA CYS A 93 -3.19 -6.91 -16.24
C CYS A 93 -3.72 -8.09 -15.41
N VAL A 94 -5.03 -8.17 -15.20
CA VAL A 94 -5.69 -9.28 -14.49
C VAL A 94 -5.46 -10.60 -15.22
N SER A 95 -5.56 -10.61 -16.54
CA SER A 95 -5.37 -11.81 -17.35
C SER A 95 -3.92 -12.34 -17.30
N GLU A 96 -2.93 -11.44 -17.24
CA GLU A 96 -1.51 -11.80 -17.12
C GLU A 96 -1.09 -12.17 -15.69
N LEU A 97 -1.70 -11.55 -14.68
CA LEU A 97 -1.45 -11.89 -13.27
C LEU A 97 -2.07 -13.24 -12.88
N PHE A 98 -3.17 -13.62 -13.53
CA PHE A 98 -3.93 -14.84 -13.25
C PHE A 98 -4.21 -15.63 -14.53
N PRO A 99 -3.17 -16.19 -15.18
CA PRO A 99 -3.34 -16.93 -16.43
C PRO A 99 -4.21 -18.16 -16.19
N LEU A 100 -5.34 -18.23 -16.89
CA LEU A 100 -6.36 -19.29 -16.79
C LEU A 100 -5.78 -20.71 -16.97
N HIS A 101 -4.59 -20.86 -17.58
CA HIS A 101 -3.95 -22.14 -17.87
C HIS A 101 -3.17 -22.79 -16.71
N HIS A 102 -2.94 -22.11 -15.59
CA HIS A 102 -2.24 -22.65 -14.41
C HIS A 102 -3.11 -22.67 -13.14
N MET A 103 -4.43 -22.79 -13.29
CA MET A 103 -5.34 -22.78 -12.14
C MET A 103 -5.19 -24.07 -11.31
N THR A 104 -4.48 -23.97 -10.19
CA THR A 104 -4.88 -24.70 -8.99
C THR A 104 -6.15 -24.05 -8.43
N LEU A 105 -7.04 -24.84 -7.82
CA LEU A 105 -8.32 -24.38 -7.25
C LEU A 105 -8.17 -23.23 -6.23
N GLN A 106 -6.96 -22.96 -5.73
CA GLN A 106 -6.68 -21.91 -4.73
C GLN A 106 -6.49 -20.51 -5.34
N LEU A 107 -5.91 -20.38 -6.54
CA LEU A 107 -5.70 -19.08 -7.20
C LEU A 107 -6.99 -18.53 -7.82
N SER A 108 -7.89 -19.42 -8.25
CA SER A 108 -9.21 -19.05 -8.78
C SER A 108 -10.02 -18.28 -7.74
N ILE A 109 -10.09 -18.78 -6.51
CA ILE A 109 -10.87 -18.18 -5.42
C ILE A 109 -10.32 -16.82 -4.99
N ILE A 110 -9.00 -16.62 -5.05
CA ILE A 110 -8.34 -15.36 -4.65
C ILE A 110 -8.53 -14.28 -5.73
N GLY A 111 -8.58 -14.67 -7.01
CA GLY A 111 -8.62 -13.76 -8.15
C GLY A 111 -10.00 -13.48 -8.75
N SER A 112 -11.04 -14.27 -8.44
CA SER A 112 -12.36 -14.17 -9.09
C SER A 112 -12.98 -12.76 -9.09
N TRP A 113 -12.83 -12.01 -7.99
CA TRP A 113 -13.38 -10.66 -7.90
C TRP A 113 -12.71 -9.65 -8.85
N LEU A 114 -11.45 -9.88 -9.26
CA LEU A 114 -10.72 -8.98 -10.17
C LEU A 114 -11.39 -8.87 -11.55
N TRP A 115 -12.10 -9.92 -11.98
CA TRP A 115 -12.83 -9.92 -13.25
C TRP A 115 -14.00 -8.92 -13.29
N TYR A 116 -14.54 -8.55 -12.13
CA TYR A 116 -15.61 -7.56 -12.01
C TYR A 116 -15.09 -6.12 -11.97
N VAL A 117 -13.79 -5.91 -11.71
CA VAL A 117 -13.20 -4.57 -11.55
C VAL A 117 -13.34 -3.73 -12.83
N PRO A 118 -12.97 -4.20 -14.04
CA PRO A 118 -13.06 -3.39 -15.25
C PRO A 118 -14.45 -2.80 -15.52
N GLN A 119 -15.51 -3.56 -15.23
CA GLN A 119 -16.90 -3.14 -15.45
C GLN A 119 -17.35 -2.04 -14.47
N ARG A 120 -16.67 -1.89 -13.33
CA ARG A 120 -16.99 -0.91 -12.29
C ARG A 120 -16.20 0.39 -12.40
N LEU A 121 -15.21 0.45 -13.28
CA LEU A 121 -14.36 1.63 -13.44
C LEU A 121 -15.14 2.81 -14.01
N GLY A 122 -14.77 4.02 -13.59
CA GLY A 122 -15.45 5.27 -13.92
C GLY A 122 -16.60 5.63 -12.99
N ASN A 123 -17.04 4.70 -12.13
CA ASN A 123 -18.09 4.97 -11.15
C ASN A 123 -17.54 5.42 -9.79
N SER A 124 -16.25 5.21 -9.53
CA SER A 124 -15.65 5.51 -8.22
C SER A 124 -14.18 5.90 -8.32
N MET A 125 -13.86 7.11 -7.85
CA MET A 125 -12.50 7.63 -7.88
C MET A 125 -11.53 6.80 -7.02
N VAL A 126 -12.01 6.18 -5.93
CA VAL A 126 -11.17 5.35 -5.06
C VAL A 126 -10.80 4.03 -5.76
N LEU A 127 -11.76 3.40 -6.44
CA LEU A 127 -11.50 2.18 -7.21
C LEU A 127 -10.61 2.48 -8.43
N ASP A 128 -10.92 3.54 -9.16
CA ASP A 128 -10.18 3.93 -10.36
C ASP A 128 -8.72 4.25 -10.06
N SER A 129 -8.45 4.97 -8.96
CA SER A 129 -7.10 5.30 -8.54
C SER A 129 -6.31 4.06 -8.09
N ALA A 130 -6.92 3.16 -7.32
CA ALA A 130 -6.30 1.91 -6.92
C ALA A 130 -5.99 1.01 -8.13
N ALA A 131 -6.95 0.81 -9.03
CA ALA A 131 -6.78 0.05 -10.27
C ALA A 131 -5.67 0.63 -11.16
N ARG A 132 -5.62 1.97 -11.32
CA ARG A 132 -4.54 2.65 -12.05
C ARG A 132 -3.17 2.36 -11.44
N SER A 133 -3.04 2.45 -10.11
CA SER A 133 -1.78 2.18 -9.43
C SER A 133 -1.27 0.76 -9.68
N LEU A 134 -2.16 -0.24 -9.60
CA LEU A 134 -1.83 -1.65 -9.85
C LEU A 134 -1.44 -1.88 -11.32
N ALA A 135 -2.20 -1.33 -12.26
CA ALA A 135 -1.91 -1.43 -13.68
C ALA A 135 -0.53 -0.83 -14.04
N LEU A 136 -0.21 0.33 -13.48
CA LEU A 136 1.11 0.96 -13.67
C LEU A 136 2.24 0.16 -13.02
N ALA A 137 2.02 -0.44 -11.84
CA ALA A 137 3.02 -1.31 -11.21
C ALA A 137 3.28 -2.57 -12.04
N HIS A 138 2.22 -3.16 -12.58
CA HIS A 138 2.32 -4.29 -13.49
C HIS A 138 3.11 -3.92 -14.76
N PHE A 139 2.74 -2.80 -15.40
CA PHE A 139 3.46 -2.28 -16.57
C PHE A 139 4.93 -2.00 -16.27
N ALA A 140 5.25 -1.39 -15.13
CA ALA A 140 6.64 -1.15 -14.71
C ALA A 140 7.44 -2.45 -14.57
N ARG A 141 6.81 -3.50 -14.03
CA ARG A 141 7.42 -4.83 -13.88
C ARG A 141 7.69 -5.49 -15.23
N VAL A 142 6.73 -5.47 -16.14
CA VAL A 142 6.85 -6.10 -17.48
C VAL A 142 7.83 -5.33 -18.36
N SER A 143 7.74 -3.99 -18.38
CA SER A 143 8.59 -3.12 -19.21
C SER A 143 10.02 -2.99 -18.68
N LYS A 144 10.29 -3.34 -17.41
CA LYS A 144 11.57 -3.16 -16.72
C LYS A 144 12.09 -1.70 -16.75
N GLN A 145 11.18 -0.73 -16.87
CA GLN A 145 11.54 0.69 -16.90
C GLN A 145 11.42 1.31 -15.51
N GLU A 146 12.53 1.83 -14.99
CA GLU A 146 12.56 2.46 -13.67
C GLU A 146 11.67 3.71 -13.59
N ALA A 147 11.55 4.47 -14.69
CA ALA A 147 10.65 5.62 -14.77
C ALA A 147 9.17 5.24 -14.49
N ALA A 148 8.72 4.09 -15.02
CA ALA A 148 7.37 3.59 -14.80
C ALA A 148 7.13 3.16 -13.33
N ARG A 149 8.19 2.74 -12.62
CA ARG A 149 8.12 2.43 -11.18
C ARG A 149 7.87 3.69 -10.34
N PHE A 150 8.49 4.82 -10.69
CA PHE A 150 8.20 6.09 -10.00
C PHE A 150 6.74 6.53 -10.22
N THR A 151 6.24 6.45 -11.46
CA THR A 151 4.85 6.79 -11.78
C THR A 151 3.85 5.88 -11.07
N SER A 152 4.15 4.58 -10.92
CA SER A 152 3.28 3.65 -10.19
C SER A 152 3.20 3.99 -8.70
N LEU A 153 4.32 4.35 -8.08
CA LEU A 153 4.38 4.79 -6.68
C LEU A 153 3.65 6.12 -6.45
N GLU A 154 3.76 7.08 -7.38
CA GLU A 154 3.01 8.33 -7.32
C GLU A 154 1.50 8.06 -7.37
N SER A 155 1.05 7.24 -8.33
CA SER A 155 -0.34 6.82 -8.45
C SER A 155 -0.84 6.07 -7.21
N TYR A 156 -0.01 5.22 -6.61
CA TYR A 156 -0.31 4.52 -5.35
C TYR A 156 -0.50 5.52 -4.19
N SER A 157 0.38 6.52 -4.06
CA SER A 157 0.25 7.55 -3.02
C SER A 157 -1.05 8.36 -3.18
N GLN A 158 -1.45 8.64 -4.41
CA GLN A 158 -2.71 9.31 -4.72
C GLN A 158 -3.92 8.42 -4.39
N ALA A 159 -3.85 7.12 -4.69
CA ALA A 159 -4.89 6.16 -4.35
C ALA A 159 -5.09 6.02 -2.83
N LEU A 160 -4.01 6.03 -2.04
CA LEU A 160 -4.09 6.07 -0.58
C LEU A 160 -4.80 7.32 -0.06
N ALA A 161 -4.58 8.48 -0.68
CA ALA A 161 -5.28 9.71 -0.31
C ALA A 161 -6.79 9.63 -0.60
N PHE A 162 -7.17 9.05 -1.75
CA PHE A 162 -8.58 8.80 -2.07
C PHE A 162 -9.21 7.76 -1.13
N LEU A 163 -8.49 6.69 -0.81
CA LEU A 163 -8.96 5.67 0.12
C LEU A 163 -9.18 6.26 1.52
N SER A 164 -8.22 7.03 2.04
CA SER A 164 -8.36 7.73 3.31
C SER A 164 -9.60 8.63 3.32
N ARG A 165 -9.84 9.39 2.25
CA ARG A 165 -11.05 10.22 2.12
C ARG A 165 -12.32 9.38 2.09
N ALA A 166 -12.34 8.26 1.39
CA ALA A 166 -13.51 7.37 1.31
C ALA A 166 -13.83 6.74 2.68
N LEU A 167 -12.81 6.28 3.40
CA LEU A 167 -12.97 5.71 4.75
C LEU A 167 -13.51 6.72 5.78
N ASN A 168 -13.22 8.01 5.59
CA ASN A 168 -13.69 9.08 6.47
C ASN A 168 -15.12 9.55 6.17
N ARG A 169 -15.77 9.08 5.11
CA ARG A 169 -17.15 9.48 4.77
C ARG A 169 -18.14 8.33 5.00
N GLN A 170 -19.28 8.63 5.61
CA GLN A 170 -20.28 7.62 5.98
C GLN A 170 -20.90 6.91 4.76
N ASP A 171 -21.04 7.60 3.64
CA ASP A 171 -21.63 7.10 2.39
C ASP A 171 -20.72 6.10 1.66
N THR A 172 -19.41 6.28 1.73
CA THR A 172 -18.45 5.49 0.92
C THR A 172 -17.56 4.55 1.74
N ARG A 173 -17.44 4.72 3.05
CA ARG A 173 -16.52 3.93 3.91
C ARG A 173 -16.72 2.42 3.84
N TYR A 174 -17.92 1.97 3.52
CA TYR A 174 -18.30 0.55 3.48
C TYR A 174 -18.80 0.11 2.09
N SER A 175 -18.56 0.92 1.05
CA SER A 175 -18.95 0.53 -0.30
C SER A 175 -18.07 -0.60 -0.84
N SER A 176 -18.59 -1.35 -1.81
CA SER A 176 -17.84 -2.42 -2.48
C SER A 176 -16.57 -1.89 -3.14
N GLU A 177 -16.61 -0.66 -3.67
CA GLU A 177 -15.49 0.02 -4.32
C GLU A 177 -14.37 0.36 -3.33
N THR A 178 -14.69 0.76 -2.10
CA THR A 178 -13.70 1.06 -1.06
C THR A 178 -12.99 -0.21 -0.59
N VAL A 179 -13.73 -1.30 -0.43
CA VAL A 179 -13.16 -2.62 -0.09
C VAL A 179 -12.25 -3.12 -1.21
N ALA A 180 -12.76 -3.11 -2.45
CA ALA A 180 -12.01 -3.51 -3.63
C ALA A 180 -10.73 -2.68 -3.80
N ALA A 181 -10.80 -1.37 -3.59
CA ALA A 181 -9.64 -0.49 -3.64
C ALA A 181 -8.59 -0.87 -2.57
N THR A 182 -9.02 -1.18 -1.34
CA THR A 182 -8.11 -1.64 -0.27
C THR A 182 -7.40 -2.94 -0.67
N MET A 183 -8.13 -3.89 -1.27
CA MET A 183 -7.57 -5.15 -1.78
C MET A 183 -6.59 -4.92 -2.94
N LEU A 184 -6.92 -4.04 -3.90
CA LEU A 184 -6.04 -3.70 -5.02
C LEU A 184 -4.73 -3.05 -4.56
N LEU A 185 -4.76 -2.22 -3.51
CA LEU A 185 -3.56 -1.63 -2.93
C LEU A 185 -2.70 -2.67 -2.18
N GLY A 186 -3.32 -3.65 -1.53
CA GLY A 186 -2.60 -4.82 -0.99
C GLY A 186 -1.91 -5.65 -2.08
N LEU A 187 -2.56 -5.82 -3.23
CA LEU A 187 -1.94 -6.46 -4.41
C LEU A 187 -0.78 -5.62 -4.96
N PHE A 188 -0.96 -4.29 -5.05
CA PHE A 188 0.12 -3.39 -5.48
C PHE A 188 1.37 -3.60 -4.63
N GLU A 189 1.24 -3.62 -3.30
CA GLU A 189 2.39 -3.76 -2.40
C GLU A 189 3.07 -5.12 -2.55
N SER A 190 2.27 -6.18 -2.75
CA SER A 190 2.76 -7.52 -3.00
C SER A 190 3.61 -7.59 -4.28
N PHE A 191 3.24 -6.82 -5.33
CA PHE A 191 3.99 -6.78 -6.59
C PHE A 191 5.13 -5.75 -6.62
N ALA A 192 4.98 -4.61 -5.95
CA ALA A 192 5.96 -3.51 -5.95
C ALA A 192 7.17 -3.79 -5.04
N GLY A 193 7.09 -4.81 -4.18
CA GLY A 193 8.14 -5.20 -3.24
C GLY A 193 8.39 -4.14 -2.17
N VAL A 194 7.35 -3.38 -1.80
CA VAL A 194 7.38 -2.55 -0.60
C VAL A 194 7.44 -3.51 0.59
N GLU A 195 8.28 -3.23 1.60
CA GLU A 195 8.61 -4.07 2.76
C GLU A 195 7.66 -5.25 3.03
N ASN A 196 8.20 -6.47 3.21
CA ASN A 196 7.52 -7.78 3.27
C ASN A 196 6.26 -7.94 4.19
N THR A 197 5.84 -6.91 4.91
CA THR A 197 4.71 -6.92 5.84
C THR A 197 3.61 -5.88 5.55
N THR A 198 3.78 -4.95 4.61
CA THR A 198 2.76 -3.89 4.40
C THR A 198 1.44 -4.46 3.88
N TRP A 199 1.49 -5.47 3.00
CA TRP A 199 0.30 -6.12 2.45
C TRP A 199 -0.56 -6.77 3.55
N ILE A 200 0.05 -7.19 4.67
CA ILE A 200 -0.65 -7.74 5.83
C ILE A 200 -1.55 -6.68 6.46
N LYS A 201 -1.11 -5.41 6.49
CA LYS A 201 -1.92 -4.31 7.02
C LYS A 201 -3.15 -4.05 6.15
N HIS A 202 -3.02 -4.11 4.82
CA HIS A 202 -4.17 -4.03 3.91
C HIS A 202 -5.10 -5.24 4.04
N ALA A 203 -4.54 -6.44 4.19
CA ALA A 203 -5.35 -7.64 4.42
C ALA A 203 -6.16 -7.52 5.72
N GLY A 204 -5.59 -6.93 6.77
CA GLY A 204 -6.28 -6.69 8.03
C GLY A 204 -7.30 -5.57 7.99
N GLY A 205 -6.95 -4.44 7.36
CA GLY A 205 -7.90 -3.36 7.11
C GLY A 205 -9.10 -3.84 6.30
N THR A 206 -8.86 -4.60 5.23
CA THR A 206 -9.92 -5.23 4.43
C THR A 206 -10.77 -6.17 5.29
N GLY A 207 -10.15 -7.01 6.12
CA GLY A 207 -10.87 -7.92 7.02
C GLY A 207 -11.77 -7.18 8.00
N ALA A 208 -11.30 -6.09 8.60
CA ALA A 208 -12.10 -5.25 9.49
C ALA A 208 -13.26 -4.56 8.74
N LEU A 209 -13.04 -4.08 7.51
CA LEU A 209 -14.10 -3.49 6.68
C LEU A 209 -15.18 -4.52 6.34
N LEU A 210 -14.80 -5.72 5.93
CA LEU A 210 -15.73 -6.81 5.62
C LEU A 210 -16.55 -7.22 6.86
N GLN A 211 -15.93 -7.26 8.05
CA GLN A 211 -16.65 -7.49 9.30
C GLN A 211 -17.66 -6.39 9.62
N MET A 212 -17.25 -5.11 9.53
CA MET A 212 -18.13 -3.97 9.81
C MET A 212 -19.29 -3.83 8.81
N ARG A 213 -19.10 -4.27 7.55
CA ARG A 213 -20.15 -4.31 6.52
C ARG A 213 -21.30 -5.26 6.87
N GLY A 214 -21.03 -6.27 7.70
CA GLY A 214 -21.98 -7.32 8.04
C GLY A 214 -22.25 -8.30 6.89
N ALA A 215 -22.96 -9.39 7.20
CA ALA A 215 -23.14 -10.50 6.25
C ALA A 215 -23.95 -10.13 4.99
N ARG A 216 -24.97 -9.29 5.13
CA ARG A 216 -25.92 -8.94 4.04
C ARG A 216 -25.27 -8.23 2.85
N LEU A 217 -24.18 -7.50 3.07
CA LEU A 217 -23.48 -6.80 2.00
C LEU A 217 -22.54 -7.70 1.16
N HIS A 218 -22.56 -9.02 1.39
CA HIS A 218 -21.78 -10.01 0.64
C HIS A 218 -22.66 -10.93 -0.23
N GLU A 219 -23.89 -10.51 -0.51
CA GLU A 219 -24.85 -11.26 -1.32
C GLU A 219 -24.60 -11.09 -2.83
N SER A 220 -23.95 -9.99 -3.24
CA SER A 220 -23.54 -9.80 -4.62
C SER A 220 -22.35 -10.72 -4.95
N GLU A 221 -22.27 -11.23 -6.18
CA GLU A 221 -21.14 -12.09 -6.59
C GLU A 221 -19.79 -11.39 -6.36
N PHE A 222 -19.72 -10.09 -6.66
CA PHE A 222 -18.50 -9.30 -6.47
C PHE A 222 -18.06 -9.25 -5.01
N ASP A 223 -18.98 -8.94 -4.10
CA ASP A 223 -18.69 -8.87 -2.67
C ASP A 223 -18.43 -10.25 -2.07
N TYR A 224 -19.12 -11.29 -2.56
CA TYR A 224 -18.88 -12.68 -2.17
C TYR A 224 -17.47 -13.14 -2.54
N TYR A 225 -17.00 -12.88 -3.76
CA TYR A 225 -15.65 -13.25 -4.16
C TYR A 225 -14.57 -12.43 -3.44
N MET A 226 -14.83 -11.16 -3.11
CA MET A 226 -13.93 -10.38 -2.24
C MET A 226 -13.83 -11.00 -0.84
N PHE A 227 -14.96 -11.40 -0.26
CA PHE A 227 -15.00 -12.10 1.03
C PHE A 227 -14.21 -13.42 0.98
N LEU A 228 -14.42 -14.24 -0.05
CA LEU A 228 -13.69 -15.49 -0.23
C LEU A 228 -12.18 -15.29 -0.36
N ALA A 229 -11.74 -14.27 -1.09
CA ALA A 229 -10.32 -13.92 -1.23
C ALA A 229 -9.70 -13.51 0.12
N CYS A 230 -10.46 -12.83 0.98
CA CYS A 230 -9.99 -12.35 2.28
C CYS A 230 -10.27 -13.29 3.46
N ARG A 231 -10.95 -14.43 3.26
CA ARG A 231 -11.36 -15.33 4.35
C ARG A 231 -10.19 -15.83 5.20
N GLY A 232 -9.04 -16.13 4.58
CA GLY A 232 -7.85 -16.61 5.28
C GLY A 232 -7.29 -15.57 6.25
N PRO A 233 -6.93 -14.36 5.77
CA PRO A 233 -6.56 -13.24 6.62
C PRO A 233 -7.58 -12.92 7.72
N ILE A 234 -8.89 -12.93 7.41
CA ILE A 234 -9.96 -12.68 8.39
C ILE A 234 -9.92 -13.68 9.55
N VAL A 235 -9.80 -14.98 9.24
CA VAL A 235 -9.74 -16.05 10.25
C VAL A 235 -8.46 -15.95 11.08
N SER A 236 -7.32 -15.67 10.44
CA SER A 236 -6.03 -15.54 11.11
C SER A 236 -5.95 -14.33 12.05
N MET A 237 -6.52 -13.18 11.66
CA MET A 237 -6.49 -11.98 12.50
C MET A 237 -7.40 -12.01 13.71
N ARG A 238 -8.43 -12.85 13.70
CA ARG A 238 -9.29 -13.10 14.86
C ARG A 238 -8.53 -13.75 16.03
N GLN A 239 -7.38 -14.36 15.77
CA GLN A 239 -6.50 -14.91 16.80
C GLN A 239 -5.48 -13.90 17.34
N SER A 240 -5.34 -12.72 16.71
CA SER A 240 -4.30 -11.73 17.04
C SER A 240 -4.83 -10.40 17.55
N PHE A 241 -6.10 -10.07 17.29
CA PHE A 241 -6.73 -8.84 17.75
C PHE A 241 -8.06 -9.17 18.45
N ASP A 242 -8.00 -9.34 19.78
CA ASP A 242 -9.17 -9.18 20.63
C ASP A 242 -9.61 -7.71 20.53
N PHE A 243 -10.62 -7.45 19.71
CA PHE A 243 -11.34 -6.19 19.76
C PHE A 243 -12.26 -6.23 21.00
N PRO A 244 -12.09 -5.32 21.98
CA PRO A 244 -13.04 -5.23 23.08
C PRO A 244 -14.39 -4.79 22.49
N VAL A 245 -15.41 -5.56 22.85
CA VAL A 245 -16.83 -5.33 22.52
C VAL A 245 -17.29 -4.02 23.15
#